data_AF-A0A5N9I8I3-F1
#
_entry.id   AF-A0A5N9I8I3-F1
#
_cell.length_a   1.000
_cell.length_b   1.000
_cell.length_c   1.000
_cell.angle_alpha   90.00
_cell.angle_beta   90.00
_cell.angle_gamma   90.00
#
_symmetry.space_group_name_H-M   'P 1'
#
loop_
_entity.id
_entity.type
_entity.pdbx_description
1 polymer ?
#
loop_
_entity_poly.entity_id
_entity_poly.type
_entity_poly.pdbx_seq_one_letter_code
_entity_poly.pdbx_strand_id
1 'polypeptide(L)'
;AAEAVAKAQAERITAEAATVRAANTYSTSGSSALISSVVLTAAGTVSSNIPLFSLRTVLGTAIGALEGYAIAVGSGFIVGVSALLYSPRLGNGELPDRYSLQTPLSDLSPHVSTALATSEAMSSTAEMPYRFSSRTTADGSSEIFVVKADGGPVPFEVRVLTASFDAQRNIYTATTADSPPRILTWTPISKPEDSSTSLPSEQTPPTTFPGAELLPVEIRIDSYPGIADANLDDYIVVFPADSGLPPIYTMFRDRREDPGSASGYGPQVDESWSKGASTGEGAPIPMQVADLLRGRNFPNWRAMREAIWRAIGNDEMLSKQFSRANISRMSKGLAPYVPKNARVGKRSVIELHHKILISQGGEVYNVENIFLTTPSLHIQIHQGD
;
A
#
# COMPACT_ATOMS: atom_id res chain seq x y z
N ALA A 1 11.09 29.44 31.68
CA ALA A 1 11.40 27.99 31.63
C ALA A 1 10.31 27.21 30.90
N ALA A 2 9.05 27.19 31.38
CA ALA A 2 7.95 26.47 30.72
C ALA A 2 7.69 26.90 29.27
N GLU A 3 7.74 28.21 28.98
CA GLU A 3 7.57 28.75 27.62
C GLU A 3 8.70 28.33 26.66
N ALA A 4 9.95 28.27 27.15
CA ALA A 4 11.09 27.79 26.37
C ALA A 4 11.01 26.29 26.08
N VAL A 5 10.51 25.50 27.04
CA VAL A 5 10.25 24.06 26.85
C VAL A 5 9.13 23.82 25.85
N ALA A 6 8.02 24.56 25.95
CA ALA A 6 6.90 24.47 25.02
C ALA A 6 7.31 24.86 23.59
N LYS A 7 8.10 25.92 23.44
CA LYS A 7 8.65 26.35 22.14
C LYS A 7 9.57 25.29 21.53
N ALA A 8 10.52 24.76 22.30
CA ALA A 8 11.42 23.70 21.84
C ALA A 8 10.65 22.43 21.43
N GLN A 9 9.59 22.08 22.15
CA GLN A 9 8.71 20.96 21.81
C GLN A 9 7.93 21.21 20.52
N ALA A 10 7.38 22.41 20.32
CA ALA A 10 6.68 22.79 19.10
C ALA A 10 7.60 22.81 17.86
N GLU A 11 8.82 23.32 18.02
CA GLU A 11 9.85 23.30 16.97
C GLU A 11 10.22 21.87 16.59
N ARG A 12 10.40 20.99 17.58
CA ARG A 12 10.67 19.56 17.35
C ARG A 12 9.54 18.86 16.60
N ILE A 13 8.29 19.04 17.02
CA ILE A 13 7.12 18.47 16.34
C ILE A 13 7.04 18.96 14.89
N THR A 14 7.31 20.25 14.67
CA THR A 14 7.31 20.85 13.32
C THR A 14 8.41 20.27 12.44
N ALA A 15 9.62 20.11 12.98
CA ALA A 15 10.74 19.51 12.28
C ALA A 15 10.46 18.03 11.91
N GLU A 16 9.93 17.26 12.86
CA GLU A 16 9.55 15.86 12.64
C GLU A 16 8.47 15.75 11.55
N ALA A 17 7.43 16.61 11.58
CA ALA A 17 6.40 16.66 10.55
C ALA A 17 6.96 17.02 9.17
N ALA A 18 7.93 17.95 9.09
CA ALA A 18 8.58 18.32 7.85
C ALA A 18 9.43 17.16 7.28
N THR A 19 10.15 16.42 8.13
CA THR A 19 10.90 15.22 7.74
C THR A 19 9.97 14.14 7.18
N VAL A 20 8.85 13.87 7.87
CA VAL A 20 7.85 12.90 7.39
C VAL A 20 7.25 13.34 6.06
N ARG A 21 6.92 14.63 5.90
CA ARG A 21 6.40 15.18 4.65
C ARG A 21 7.40 15.03 3.50
N ALA A 22 8.68 15.33 3.73
CA ALA A 22 9.73 15.15 2.73
C ALA A 22 9.86 13.68 2.32
N ALA A 23 9.89 12.76 3.29
CA ALA A 23 9.95 11.31 3.03
C ALA A 23 8.71 10.75 2.29
N ASN A 24 7.58 11.46 2.34
CA ASN A 24 6.32 11.13 1.69
C ASN A 24 6.06 11.90 0.39
N THR A 25 7.04 12.65 -0.12
CA THR A 25 6.90 13.41 -1.36
C THR A 25 7.62 12.68 -2.49
N TYR A 26 6.91 12.40 -3.59
CA TYR A 26 7.44 11.71 -4.76
C TYR A 26 7.30 12.62 -5.97
N SER A 27 8.44 12.93 -6.59
CA SER A 27 8.51 13.91 -7.67
C SER A 27 8.97 13.25 -8.97
N THR A 28 8.27 13.55 -10.06
CA THR A 28 8.64 13.10 -11.41
C THR A 28 8.47 14.25 -12.41
N SER A 29 9.09 14.12 -13.58
CA SER A 29 8.87 15.08 -14.67
C SER A 29 7.66 14.68 -15.50
N GLY A 30 6.94 15.67 -16.03
CA GLY A 30 5.79 15.42 -16.89
C GLY A 30 6.16 14.64 -18.16
N SER A 31 7.33 14.92 -18.75
CA SER A 31 7.81 14.17 -19.92
C SER A 31 8.07 12.69 -19.62
N SER A 32 8.61 12.37 -18.43
CA SER A 32 8.81 10.97 -18.02
C SER A 32 7.47 10.28 -17.78
N ALA A 33 6.57 10.95 -17.06
CA ALA A 33 5.24 10.44 -16.76
C ALA A 33 4.37 10.14 -17.99
N LEU A 34 4.65 10.77 -19.14
CA LEU A 34 3.97 10.52 -20.41
C LEU A 34 4.36 9.20 -21.07
N ILE A 35 5.64 8.82 -21.00
CA ILE A 35 6.22 7.83 -21.91
C ILE A 35 6.85 6.62 -21.20
N SER A 36 7.01 6.68 -19.88
CA SER A 36 7.67 5.63 -19.12
C SER A 36 6.99 5.32 -17.80
N SER A 37 7.09 4.04 -17.41
CA SER A 37 6.90 3.63 -16.03
C SER A 37 8.16 3.97 -15.23
N VAL A 38 8.01 4.48 -14.01
CA VAL A 38 9.12 4.92 -13.15
C VAL A 38 8.92 4.49 -11.70
N VAL A 39 9.99 4.10 -11.02
CA VAL A 39 10.00 3.92 -9.57
C VAL A 39 10.63 5.16 -8.93
N LEU A 40 9.89 5.77 -8.00
CA LEU A 40 10.23 7.02 -7.34
C LEU A 40 10.42 6.80 -5.85
N THR A 41 11.37 7.52 -5.28
CA THR A 41 11.55 7.71 -3.84
C THR A 41 11.57 9.20 -3.54
N ALA A 42 11.52 9.59 -2.27
CA ALA A 42 11.75 10.98 -1.88
C ALA A 42 13.14 11.52 -2.28
N ALA A 43 14.11 10.63 -2.52
CA ALA A 43 15.48 10.98 -2.87
C ALA A 43 15.76 10.96 -4.39
N GLY A 44 14.78 10.56 -5.21
CA GLY A 44 14.95 10.48 -6.67
C GLY A 44 14.37 9.22 -7.33
N THR A 45 14.59 9.09 -8.63
CA THR A 45 14.19 7.93 -9.44
C THR A 45 15.12 6.75 -9.23
N VAL A 46 14.57 5.53 -9.23
CA VAL A 46 15.36 4.30 -9.17
C VAL A 46 15.41 3.67 -10.56
N SER A 47 16.62 3.33 -10.99
CA SER A 47 16.91 2.77 -12.31
C SER A 47 17.49 1.36 -12.21
N SER A 48 17.56 0.69 -13.36
CA SER A 48 18.32 -0.56 -13.54
C SER A 48 19.60 -0.26 -14.31
N ASN A 49 20.71 -0.90 -13.95
CA ASN A 49 21.94 -0.89 -14.77
C ASN A 49 21.95 -2.01 -15.83
N ILE A 50 20.89 -2.82 -15.92
CA ILE A 50 20.81 -3.90 -16.90
C ILE A 50 20.61 -3.31 -18.30
N PRO A 51 21.46 -3.65 -19.29
CA PRO A 51 21.32 -3.17 -20.65
C PRO A 51 19.94 -3.51 -21.23
N LEU A 52 19.32 -2.55 -21.93
CA LEU A 52 18.01 -2.70 -22.57
C LEU A 52 16.85 -3.01 -21.60
N PHE A 53 17.05 -2.83 -20.29
CA PHE A 53 15.97 -2.97 -19.32
C PHE A 53 14.89 -1.91 -19.56
N SER A 54 13.63 -2.37 -19.61
CA SER A 54 12.46 -1.51 -19.72
C SER A 54 11.42 -1.96 -18.70
N LEU A 55 11.23 -1.12 -17.68
CA LEU A 55 10.23 -1.34 -16.64
C LEU A 55 8.82 -1.53 -17.22
N ARG A 56 8.45 -0.69 -18.19
CA ARG A 56 7.19 -0.77 -18.94
C ARG A 56 7.02 -2.13 -19.64
N THR A 57 8.09 -2.64 -20.27
CA THR A 57 8.07 -3.95 -20.97
C THR A 57 7.92 -5.11 -19.99
N VAL A 58 8.62 -5.07 -18.85
CA VAL A 58 8.53 -6.11 -17.82
C VAL A 58 7.11 -6.17 -17.25
N LEU A 59 6.51 -5.02 -16.91
CA LEU A 59 5.14 -4.93 -16.42
C LEU A 59 4.11 -5.40 -17.47
N GLY A 60 4.27 -5.00 -18.73
CA GLY A 60 3.41 -5.46 -19.83
C GLY A 60 3.50 -6.97 -20.06
N THR A 61 4.69 -7.56 -19.92
CA THR A 61 4.88 -9.02 -20.03
C THR A 61 4.20 -9.75 -18.87
N ALA A 62 4.29 -9.21 -17.65
CA ALA A 62 3.61 -9.74 -16.48
C ALA A 62 2.08 -9.73 -16.64
N ILE A 63 1.51 -8.63 -17.16
CA ILE A 63 0.08 -8.54 -17.48
C ILE A 63 -0.31 -9.58 -18.55
N GLY A 64 0.45 -9.69 -19.64
CA GLY A 64 0.18 -10.68 -20.70
C GLY A 64 0.25 -12.13 -20.21
N ALA A 65 1.13 -12.43 -19.26
CA ALA A 65 1.19 -13.75 -18.62
C ALA A 65 -0.07 -14.06 -17.80
N LEU A 66 -0.64 -13.06 -17.11
CA LEU A 66 -1.91 -13.21 -16.37
C LEU A 66 -3.10 -13.40 -17.31
N GLU A 67 -3.12 -12.74 -18.47
CA GLU A 67 -4.14 -12.94 -19.51
C GLU A 67 -4.16 -14.38 -20.01
N GLY A 68 -2.99 -14.95 -20.30
CA GLY A 68 -2.86 -16.34 -20.76
C GLY A 68 -3.29 -17.39 -19.72
N TYR A 69 -3.31 -17.05 -18.43
CA TYR A 69 -3.67 -17.96 -17.34
C TYR A 69 -5.17 -17.98 -17.01
N ALA A 70 -5.95 -17.03 -17.53
CA ALA A 70 -7.37 -16.87 -17.23
C ALA A 70 -8.28 -18.03 -17.70
N ILE A 71 -7.72 -19.06 -18.36
CA ILE A 71 -8.47 -20.21 -18.88
C ILE A 71 -8.46 -21.42 -17.89
N ALA A 72 -7.64 -21.41 -16.83
CA ALA A 72 -7.34 -22.66 -16.09
C ALA A 72 -7.75 -22.73 -14.60
N VAL A 73 -8.31 -21.68 -13.99
CA VAL A 73 -8.51 -21.65 -12.53
C VAL A 73 -9.94 -21.23 -12.16
N GLY A 74 -10.61 -22.03 -11.31
CA GLY A 74 -11.92 -21.70 -10.76
C GLY A 74 -11.89 -20.41 -9.91
N SER A 75 -13.07 -19.84 -9.68
CA SER A 75 -13.27 -18.62 -8.88
C SER A 75 -12.60 -18.71 -7.50
N GLY A 76 -11.85 -17.67 -7.11
CA GLY A 76 -11.27 -17.54 -5.77
C GLY A 76 -9.74 -17.60 -5.66
N PHE A 77 -9.00 -17.58 -6.77
CA PHE A 77 -7.53 -17.49 -6.75
C PHE A 77 -7.03 -16.12 -7.18
N ILE A 78 -6.34 -15.43 -6.28
CA ILE A 78 -5.46 -14.33 -6.66
C ILE A 78 -4.27 -14.92 -7.41
N VAL A 79 -4.05 -14.46 -8.63
CA VAL A 79 -2.91 -14.81 -9.46
C VAL A 79 -2.06 -13.56 -9.64
N GLY A 80 -0.76 -13.69 -9.38
CA GLY A 80 0.14 -12.57 -9.51
C GLY A 80 1.47 -12.94 -10.15
N VAL A 81 2.02 -12.00 -10.89
CA VAL A 81 3.31 -12.15 -11.58
C VAL A 81 4.32 -11.20 -10.98
N SER A 82 5.35 -11.77 -10.38
CA SER A 82 6.52 -11.01 -9.94
C SER A 82 7.25 -10.46 -11.14
N ALA A 83 7.44 -9.14 -11.14
CA ALA A 83 8.04 -8.42 -12.24
C ALA A 83 9.45 -7.94 -11.87
N LEU A 84 9.62 -7.46 -10.65
CA LEU A 84 10.79 -6.67 -10.27
C LEU A 84 11.17 -6.86 -8.81
N LEU A 85 12.47 -6.83 -8.53
CA LEU A 85 13.02 -6.57 -7.21
C LEU A 85 13.55 -5.15 -7.14
N TYR A 86 13.20 -4.50 -6.05
CA TYR A 86 13.80 -3.28 -5.56
C TYR A 86 14.79 -3.66 -4.46
N SER A 87 16.09 -3.52 -4.74
CA SER A 87 17.17 -3.99 -3.87
C SER A 87 18.20 -2.90 -3.55
N PRO A 88 18.84 -2.89 -2.36
CA PRO A 88 19.85 -1.90 -2.02
C PRO A 88 21.15 -2.17 -2.78
N ARG A 89 21.75 -1.13 -3.37
CA ARG A 89 23.05 -1.24 -4.05
C ARG A 89 24.23 -1.25 -3.09
N LEU A 90 24.10 -0.58 -1.95
CA LEU A 90 25.23 -0.25 -1.08
C LEU A 90 25.50 -1.29 0.02
N GLY A 91 24.74 -2.39 0.08
CA GLY A 91 24.95 -3.47 1.05
C GLY A 91 24.86 -3.04 2.53
N ASN A 92 24.50 -1.79 2.80
CA ASN A 92 24.34 -1.20 4.14
C ASN A 92 22.93 -1.42 4.72
N GLY A 93 22.04 -2.09 3.97
CA GLY A 93 20.69 -2.45 4.42
C GLY A 93 19.67 -1.31 4.45
N GLU A 94 20.07 -0.07 4.14
CA GLU A 94 19.18 1.09 4.15
C GLU A 94 18.56 1.29 2.76
N LEU A 95 17.47 0.56 2.49
CA LEU A 95 16.54 0.92 1.43
C LEU A 95 15.80 2.20 1.83
N PRO A 96 15.48 3.11 0.88
CA PRO A 96 14.35 3.99 1.08
C PRO A 96 13.13 3.13 1.40
N ASP A 97 12.66 3.20 2.64
CA ASP A 97 11.53 2.39 3.09
C ASP A 97 10.27 2.69 2.26
N ARG A 98 10.26 3.83 1.58
CA ARG A 98 9.13 4.38 0.84
C ARG A 98 9.49 4.56 -0.62
N TYR A 99 8.72 3.90 -1.49
CA TYR A 99 8.76 4.13 -2.92
C TYR A 99 7.34 4.11 -3.52
N SER A 100 7.21 4.71 -4.70
CA SER A 100 6.03 4.61 -5.56
C SER A 100 6.42 4.12 -6.95
N LEU A 101 5.61 3.25 -7.55
CA LEU A 101 5.70 2.95 -8.98
C LEU A 101 4.58 3.71 -9.70
N GLN A 102 4.96 4.53 -10.68
CA GLN A 102 4.05 5.25 -11.55
C GLN A 102 4.12 4.71 -12.97
N THR A 103 2.99 4.67 -13.66
CA THR A 103 2.89 4.23 -15.04
C THR A 103 1.77 4.97 -15.76
N PRO A 104 1.91 5.31 -17.05
CA PRO A 104 0.80 5.84 -17.84
C PRO A 104 -0.40 4.89 -17.75
N LEU A 105 -1.59 5.42 -17.44
CA LEU A 105 -2.77 4.57 -17.27
C LEU A 105 -3.14 3.85 -18.58
N SER A 106 -2.84 4.47 -19.72
CA SER A 106 -3.03 3.88 -21.05
C SER A 106 -2.26 2.57 -21.26
N ASP A 107 -1.18 2.33 -20.52
CA ASP A 107 -0.40 1.09 -20.61
C ASP A 107 -1.11 -0.09 -19.93
N LEU A 108 -1.98 0.21 -18.97
CA LEU A 108 -2.76 -0.79 -18.23
C LEU A 108 -4.17 -0.93 -18.80
N SER A 109 -4.78 0.20 -19.15
CA SER A 109 -6.14 0.24 -19.69
C SER A 109 -6.34 1.51 -20.54
N PRO A 110 -6.16 1.42 -21.88
CA PRO A 110 -6.40 2.53 -22.79
C PRO A 110 -7.83 3.09 -22.70
N HIS A 111 -8.81 2.21 -22.51
CA HIS A 111 -10.22 2.59 -22.43
C HIS A 111 -10.53 3.41 -21.17
N VAL A 112 -10.06 2.96 -20.00
CA VAL A 112 -10.23 3.70 -18.74
C VAL A 112 -9.46 5.03 -18.79
N SER A 113 -8.25 5.02 -19.35
CA SER A 113 -7.46 6.24 -19.54
C SER A 113 -8.20 7.28 -20.39
N THR A 114 -8.83 6.85 -21.49
CA THR A 114 -9.58 7.76 -22.35
C THR A 114 -10.82 8.31 -21.63
N ALA A 115 -11.57 7.45 -20.94
CA ALA A 115 -12.77 7.86 -20.21
C ALA A 115 -12.47 8.87 -19.08
N LEU A 116 -11.39 8.66 -18.32
CA LEU A 116 -11.00 9.56 -17.24
C LEU A 116 -10.39 10.88 -17.75
N ALA A 117 -9.77 10.88 -18.93
CA ALA A 117 -9.24 12.10 -19.53
C ALA A 117 -10.34 13.02 -20.09
N THR A 118 -11.50 12.48 -20.46
CA THR A 118 -12.60 13.22 -21.10
C THR A 118 -13.78 13.51 -20.18
N SER A 119 -13.83 12.92 -18.99
CA SER A 119 -14.96 13.11 -18.08
C SER A 119 -14.89 14.45 -17.34
N GLU A 120 -15.94 15.26 -17.45
CA GLU A 120 -16.15 16.46 -16.62
C GLU A 120 -16.67 16.10 -15.21
N ALA A 121 -17.33 14.94 -15.06
CA ALA A 121 -17.79 14.39 -13.80
C ALA A 121 -16.81 13.31 -13.31
N MET A 122 -16.03 13.66 -12.29
CA MET A 122 -14.98 12.78 -11.77
C MET A 122 -15.59 11.72 -10.83
N SER A 123 -15.53 10.45 -11.24
CA SER A 123 -15.77 9.34 -10.32
C SER A 123 -14.65 9.29 -9.28
N SER A 124 -14.99 9.02 -8.01
CA SER A 124 -14.00 8.81 -6.95
C SER A 124 -13.21 7.51 -7.11
N THR A 125 -13.67 6.61 -7.98
CA THR A 125 -13.06 5.32 -8.28
C THR A 125 -13.10 4.99 -9.77
N ALA A 126 -12.20 4.14 -10.23
CA ALA A 126 -12.24 3.53 -11.56
C ALA A 126 -11.88 2.04 -11.48
N GLU A 127 -12.49 1.24 -12.34
CA GLU A 127 -12.28 -0.20 -12.37
C GLU A 127 -11.01 -0.56 -13.15
N MET A 128 -10.11 -1.30 -12.51
CA MET A 128 -8.86 -1.76 -13.12
C MET A 128 -8.77 -3.28 -13.08
N PRO A 129 -8.61 -3.96 -14.23
CA PRO A 129 -8.52 -5.42 -14.28
C PRO A 129 -7.17 -5.95 -13.77
N TYR A 130 -6.15 -5.10 -13.74
CA TYR A 130 -4.82 -5.40 -13.22
C TYR A 130 -4.39 -4.30 -12.26
N ARG A 131 -3.86 -4.71 -11.12
CA ARG A 131 -3.38 -3.79 -10.08
C ARG A 131 -1.98 -4.22 -9.64
N PHE A 132 -1.19 -3.29 -9.15
CA PHE A 132 0.17 -3.54 -8.69
C PHE A 132 0.22 -3.56 -7.17
N SER A 133 1.07 -4.44 -6.65
CA SER A 133 1.35 -4.56 -5.22
C SER A 133 2.83 -4.86 -5.02
N SER A 134 3.26 -4.74 -3.77
CA SER A 134 4.61 -5.13 -3.37
C SER A 134 4.59 -6.05 -2.16
N ARG A 135 5.62 -6.88 -2.00
CA ARG A 135 5.88 -7.59 -0.74
C ARG A 135 7.38 -7.55 -0.42
N THR A 136 7.71 -7.64 0.86
CA THR A 136 9.11 -7.77 1.29
C THR A 136 9.52 -9.24 1.27
N THR A 137 10.64 -9.53 0.63
CA THR A 137 11.23 -10.88 0.53
C THR A 137 12.06 -11.21 1.78
N ALA A 138 12.46 -12.48 1.93
CA ALA A 138 13.22 -12.93 3.10
C ALA A 138 14.60 -12.27 3.25
N ASP A 139 15.21 -11.84 2.14
CA ASP A 139 16.46 -11.09 2.05
C ASP A 139 16.27 -9.58 2.24
N GLY A 140 15.03 -9.10 2.43
CA GLY A 140 14.72 -7.70 2.69
C GLY A 140 14.48 -6.84 1.44
N SER A 141 14.67 -7.40 0.25
CA SER A 141 14.30 -6.75 -1.02
C SER A 141 12.77 -6.56 -1.12
N SER A 142 12.31 -5.62 -1.94
CA SER A 142 10.88 -5.47 -2.23
C SER A 142 10.55 -6.03 -3.61
N GLU A 143 9.71 -7.05 -3.65
CA GLU A 143 9.22 -7.67 -4.88
C GLU A 143 7.93 -6.98 -5.30
N ILE A 144 7.94 -6.36 -6.47
CA ILE A 144 6.76 -5.76 -7.12
C ILE A 144 6.12 -6.81 -8.02
N PHE A 145 4.82 -6.98 -7.89
CA PHE A 145 4.04 -7.95 -8.65
C PHE A 145 2.73 -7.35 -9.13
N VAL A 146 2.24 -7.88 -10.26
CA VAL A 146 0.94 -7.55 -10.83
C VAL A 146 -0.06 -8.57 -10.34
N VAL A 147 -1.26 -8.16 -9.94
CA VAL A 147 -2.39 -9.05 -9.64
C VAL A 147 -3.56 -8.79 -10.56
N LYS A 148 -4.29 -9.84 -10.91
CA LYS A 148 -5.60 -9.70 -11.53
C LYS A 148 -6.62 -9.27 -10.48
N ALA A 149 -7.36 -8.22 -10.77
CA ALA A 149 -8.57 -7.86 -10.02
C ALA A 149 -9.77 -8.43 -10.78
N ASP A 150 -10.64 -9.15 -10.06
CA ASP A 150 -11.85 -9.77 -10.61
C ASP A 150 -13.10 -9.49 -9.76
N GLY A 151 -12.99 -8.59 -8.77
CA GLY A 151 -14.08 -8.22 -7.88
C GLY A 151 -14.32 -9.19 -6.74
N GLY A 152 -13.57 -10.30 -6.67
CA GLY A 152 -13.53 -11.18 -5.49
C GLY A 152 -12.52 -10.68 -4.46
N PRO A 153 -11.53 -11.49 -4.04
CA PRO A 153 -10.59 -11.13 -2.98
C PRO A 153 -9.65 -9.97 -3.35
N VAL A 154 -9.59 -9.57 -4.63
CA VAL A 154 -8.89 -8.36 -5.11
C VAL A 154 -9.95 -7.42 -5.69
N PRO A 155 -10.23 -6.28 -5.05
CA PRO A 155 -11.23 -5.33 -5.54
C PRO A 155 -10.86 -4.77 -6.92
N PHE A 156 -11.86 -4.55 -7.78
CA PHE A 156 -11.68 -3.86 -9.06
C PHE A 156 -11.42 -2.36 -8.91
N GLU A 157 -12.05 -1.76 -7.90
CA GLU A 157 -12.08 -0.31 -7.76
C GLU A 157 -10.74 0.24 -7.25
N VAL A 158 -10.19 1.17 -8.01
CA VAL A 158 -9.00 1.96 -7.67
C VAL A 158 -9.43 3.39 -7.39
N ARG A 159 -8.92 3.98 -6.30
CA ARG A 159 -9.25 5.36 -5.91
C ARG A 159 -8.67 6.37 -6.89
N VAL A 160 -9.45 7.40 -7.23
CA VAL A 160 -9.03 8.47 -8.14
C VAL A 160 -8.64 9.71 -7.34
N LEU A 161 -7.48 10.27 -7.66
CA LEU A 161 -6.98 11.54 -7.14
C LEU A 161 -6.99 12.58 -8.27
N THR A 162 -7.37 13.81 -7.93
CA THR A 162 -7.25 14.94 -8.85
C THR A 162 -5.97 15.73 -8.53
N ALA A 163 -5.14 15.92 -9.54
CA ALA A 163 -4.00 16.81 -9.44
C ALA A 163 -4.45 18.26 -9.58
N SER A 164 -3.86 19.15 -8.78
CA SER A 164 -4.08 20.59 -8.84
C SER A 164 -2.79 21.30 -9.26
N PHE A 165 -2.91 22.37 -10.06
CA PHE A 165 -1.75 23.16 -10.46
C PHE A 165 -1.37 24.16 -9.36
N ASP A 166 -0.12 24.10 -8.90
CA ASP A 166 0.48 25.07 -8.02
C ASP A 166 1.27 26.09 -8.86
N ALA A 167 0.68 27.26 -9.08
CA ALA A 167 1.26 28.32 -9.89
C ALA A 167 2.55 28.92 -9.28
N GLN A 168 2.72 28.89 -7.94
CA GLN A 168 3.92 29.42 -7.30
C GLN A 168 5.13 28.52 -7.53
N ARG A 169 4.89 27.20 -7.50
CA ARG A 169 5.93 26.19 -7.69
C ARG A 169 6.06 25.73 -9.14
N ASN A 170 5.09 26.08 -9.99
CA ASN A 170 4.95 25.62 -11.37
C ASN A 170 4.98 24.08 -11.47
N ILE A 171 4.16 23.41 -10.64
CA ILE A 171 4.03 21.95 -10.58
C ILE A 171 2.57 21.54 -10.41
N TYR A 172 2.22 20.37 -10.91
CA TYR A 172 0.99 19.69 -10.51
C TYR A 172 1.22 18.92 -9.22
N THR A 173 0.26 18.95 -8.31
CA THR A 173 0.30 18.25 -7.02
C THR A 173 -0.97 17.44 -6.78
N ALA A 174 -0.82 16.19 -6.37
CA ALA A 174 -1.88 15.37 -5.81
C ALA A 174 -1.51 14.93 -4.40
N THR A 175 -2.47 14.86 -3.48
CA THR A 175 -2.24 14.47 -2.08
C THR A 175 -3.24 13.41 -1.69
N THR A 176 -2.77 12.31 -1.09
CA THR A 176 -3.65 11.26 -0.59
C THR A 176 -4.35 11.72 0.70
N ALA A 177 -5.53 11.16 0.99
CA ALA A 177 -6.27 11.43 2.24
C ALA A 177 -5.68 10.71 3.47
N ASP A 178 -4.52 10.07 3.31
CA ASP A 178 -3.91 9.25 4.35
C ASP A 178 -3.34 10.10 5.49
N SER A 179 -3.16 9.46 6.65
CA SER A 179 -2.35 10.00 7.74
C SER A 179 -1.13 9.12 7.99
N PRO A 180 0.12 9.63 7.85
CA PRO A 180 0.46 10.89 7.18
C PRO A 180 0.17 10.84 5.66
N PRO A 181 -0.11 11.98 5.02
CA PRO A 181 -0.44 12.02 3.60
C PRO A 181 0.79 11.74 2.74
N ARG A 182 0.55 11.23 1.53
CA ARG A 182 1.57 11.12 0.48
C ARG A 182 1.31 12.17 -0.58
N ILE A 183 2.39 12.81 -1.01
CA ILE A 183 2.37 13.95 -1.92
C ILE A 183 3.05 13.50 -3.21
N LEU A 184 2.34 13.65 -4.31
CA LEU A 184 2.86 13.37 -5.64
C LEU A 184 2.97 14.69 -6.41
N THR A 185 4.08 14.90 -7.10
CA THR A 185 4.31 16.13 -7.87
C THR A 185 4.84 15.87 -9.26
N TRP A 186 4.36 16.64 -10.24
CA TRP A 186 4.78 16.58 -11.65
C TRP A 186 5.11 17.95 -12.20
N THR A 187 6.19 18.06 -12.97
CA THR A 187 6.44 19.27 -13.76
C THR A 187 5.49 19.32 -14.98
N PRO A 188 4.96 20.50 -15.35
CA PRO A 188 4.10 20.65 -16.52
C PRO A 188 4.82 20.36 -17.84
N ILE A 189 4.09 19.84 -18.83
CA ILE A 189 4.57 19.70 -20.22
C ILE A 189 4.16 20.91 -21.05
N SER A 190 2.95 21.44 -20.80
CA SER A 190 2.46 22.74 -21.26
C SER A 190 2.27 23.67 -20.05
N LYS A 191 2.65 24.95 -20.18
CA LYS A 191 2.28 25.97 -19.19
C LYS A 191 0.81 26.36 -19.39
N PRO A 192 -0.04 26.35 -18.34
CA PRO A 192 -1.35 26.98 -18.42
C PRO A 192 -1.18 28.49 -18.59
N GLU A 193 -1.76 29.05 -19.66
CA GLU A 193 -1.77 30.47 -20.04
C GLU A 193 -0.43 31.22 -20.11
N ASP A 194 0.47 30.78 -20.98
CA ASP A 194 1.32 31.71 -21.72
C ASP A 194 1.32 31.29 -23.19
N SER A 195 0.82 32.15 -24.08
CA SER A 195 0.96 32.02 -25.54
C SER A 195 2.41 32.25 -25.99
N SER A 196 3.37 31.61 -25.32
CA SER A 196 4.79 31.70 -25.65
C SER A 196 5.18 30.60 -26.63
N THR A 197 5.74 31.01 -27.76
CA THR A 197 6.39 30.17 -28.78
C THR A 197 7.79 29.69 -28.37
N SER A 198 8.17 29.84 -27.10
CA SER A 198 9.43 29.32 -26.59
C SER A 198 9.36 27.80 -26.47
N LEU A 199 10.34 27.12 -27.07
CA LEU A 199 10.59 25.68 -26.91
C LEU A 199 10.37 25.26 -25.45
N PRO A 200 9.74 24.10 -25.16
CA PRO A 200 9.56 23.64 -23.80
C PRO A 200 10.90 23.70 -23.09
N SER A 201 10.93 24.39 -21.94
CA SER A 201 12.13 24.50 -21.11
C SER A 201 12.68 23.10 -20.89
N GLU A 202 13.96 22.89 -21.20
CA GLU A 202 14.63 21.61 -21.04
C GLU A 202 14.34 21.06 -19.64
N GLN A 203 13.47 20.05 -19.57
CA GLN A 203 13.04 19.50 -18.29
C GLN A 203 14.25 18.83 -17.66
N THR A 204 14.65 19.29 -16.47
CA THR A 204 15.76 18.66 -15.75
C THR A 204 15.42 17.19 -15.55
N PRO A 205 16.27 16.26 -16.02
CA PRO A 205 16.01 14.85 -15.82
C PRO A 205 15.93 14.57 -14.31
N PRO A 206 15.01 13.69 -13.87
CA PRO A 206 14.86 13.38 -12.47
C PRO A 206 16.19 12.87 -11.90
N THR A 207 16.55 13.34 -10.70
CA THR A 207 17.76 12.90 -10.01
C THR A 207 17.70 11.40 -9.78
N THR A 208 18.67 10.66 -10.30
CA THR A 208 18.77 9.22 -10.06
C THR A 208 19.22 8.96 -8.62
N PHE A 209 18.48 8.14 -7.90
CA PHE A 209 18.84 7.67 -6.57
C PHE A 209 19.81 6.47 -6.68
N PRO A 210 21.07 6.60 -6.21
CA PRO A 210 22.08 5.56 -6.38
C PRO A 210 21.97 4.41 -5.37
N GLY A 211 21.18 4.57 -4.30
CA GLY A 211 21.13 3.61 -3.19
C GLY A 211 20.30 2.34 -3.45
N ALA A 212 19.52 2.31 -4.53
CA ALA A 212 18.68 1.17 -4.89
C ALA A 212 18.79 0.84 -6.38
N GLU A 213 18.38 -0.37 -6.74
CA GLU A 213 18.36 -0.88 -8.11
C GLU A 213 17.07 -1.64 -8.40
N LEU A 214 16.62 -1.54 -9.65
CA LEU A 214 15.60 -2.41 -10.20
C LEU A 214 16.25 -3.62 -10.88
N LEU A 215 15.88 -4.81 -10.41
CA LEU A 215 16.31 -6.08 -10.98
C LEU A 215 15.06 -6.81 -11.51
N PRO A 216 15.01 -7.21 -12.80
CA PRO A 216 13.96 -8.07 -13.29
C PRO A 216 14.06 -9.43 -12.58
N VAL A 217 12.92 -10.02 -12.29
CA VAL A 217 12.84 -11.41 -11.81
C VAL A 217 12.23 -12.31 -12.86
N GLU A 218 12.50 -13.61 -12.74
CA GLU A 218 11.80 -14.61 -13.53
C GLU A 218 10.30 -14.53 -13.23
N ILE A 219 9.49 -14.48 -14.28
CA ILE A 219 8.03 -14.41 -14.17
C ILE A 219 7.55 -15.70 -13.49
N ARG A 220 7.14 -15.55 -12.23
CA ARG A 220 6.50 -16.60 -11.44
C ARG A 220 5.05 -16.25 -11.25
N ILE A 221 4.21 -17.25 -11.48
CA ILE A 221 2.78 -17.19 -11.19
C ILE A 221 2.58 -17.73 -9.79
N ASP A 222 2.28 -16.84 -8.86
CA ASP A 222 1.87 -17.20 -7.51
C ASP A 222 0.34 -17.30 -7.49
N SER A 223 -0.19 -18.31 -6.77
CA SER A 223 -1.63 -18.49 -6.57
C SER A 223 -1.99 -18.32 -5.10
N TYR A 224 -3.23 -17.91 -4.86
CA TYR A 224 -3.84 -17.93 -3.53
C TYR A 224 -3.64 -19.30 -2.81
N PRO A 225 -3.33 -19.33 -1.50
CA PRO A 225 -3.28 -18.21 -0.56
C PRO A 225 -1.94 -17.44 -0.51
N GLY A 226 -0.99 -17.71 -1.41
CA GLY A 226 0.32 -17.04 -1.42
C GLY A 226 0.28 -15.54 -1.70
N ILE A 227 -0.85 -15.04 -2.24
CA ILE A 227 -1.13 -13.63 -2.51
C ILE A 227 -2.36 -13.13 -1.72
N ALA A 228 -2.85 -13.91 -0.74
CA ALA A 228 -4.03 -13.55 0.08
C ALA A 228 -3.90 -12.19 0.80
N ASP A 229 -2.67 -11.66 0.89
CA ASP A 229 -2.31 -10.38 1.48
C ASP A 229 -1.79 -9.38 0.44
N ALA A 230 -2.24 -9.44 -0.83
CA ALA A 230 -1.97 -8.37 -1.81
C ALA A 230 -2.60 -7.07 -1.33
N ASN A 231 -1.87 -6.35 -0.49
CA ASN A 231 -2.29 -5.08 0.07
C ASN A 231 -2.06 -4.05 -1.01
N LEU A 232 -3.13 -3.81 -1.74
CA LEU A 232 -3.16 -2.80 -2.78
C LEU A 232 -3.20 -1.44 -2.10
N ASP A 233 -2.27 -0.59 -2.50
CA ASP A 233 -2.27 0.80 -2.09
C ASP A 233 -1.87 1.67 -3.28
N ASP A 234 -2.87 1.82 -4.13
CA ASP A 234 -2.78 2.34 -5.47
C ASP A 234 -3.91 3.33 -5.73
N TYR A 235 -3.62 4.22 -6.67
CA TYR A 235 -4.42 5.35 -7.05
C TYR A 235 -4.30 5.59 -8.55
N ILE A 236 -5.33 6.18 -9.13
CA ILE A 236 -5.24 6.82 -10.44
C ILE A 236 -5.21 8.32 -10.24
N VAL A 237 -4.20 9.00 -10.77
CA VAL A 237 -4.09 10.44 -10.73
C VAL A 237 -4.56 11.00 -12.06
N VAL A 238 -5.54 11.91 -12.01
CA VAL A 238 -6.09 12.59 -13.19
C VAL A 238 -5.73 14.07 -13.10
N PHE A 239 -5.36 14.65 -14.25
CA PHE A 239 -4.88 16.02 -14.36
C PHE A 239 -5.92 16.91 -15.05
N PRO A 240 -5.85 18.24 -14.84
CA PRO A 240 -6.59 19.19 -15.67
C PRO A 240 -6.31 18.97 -17.17
N ALA A 241 -7.33 19.13 -18.02
CA ALA A 241 -7.24 18.81 -19.44
C ALA A 241 -6.17 19.63 -20.20
N ASP A 242 -5.87 20.84 -19.73
CA ASP A 242 -4.86 21.77 -20.25
C ASP A 242 -3.42 21.44 -19.80
N SER A 243 -3.24 20.45 -18.91
CA SER A 243 -1.93 20.05 -18.39
C SER A 243 -1.02 19.36 -19.41
N GLY A 244 -1.61 18.77 -20.46
CA GLY A 244 -0.91 17.88 -21.38
C GLY A 244 -0.47 16.55 -20.76
N LEU A 245 -0.86 16.26 -19.50
CA LEU A 245 -0.53 15.02 -18.79
C LEU A 245 -1.67 14.00 -18.93
N PRO A 246 -1.37 12.72 -19.23
CA PRO A 246 -2.37 11.67 -19.24
C PRO A 246 -2.70 11.27 -17.79
N PRO A 247 -3.82 10.56 -17.56
CA PRO A 247 -4.02 9.86 -16.30
C PRO A 247 -2.87 8.89 -15.99
N ILE A 248 -2.45 8.83 -14.73
CA ILE A 248 -1.31 8.02 -14.28
C ILE A 248 -1.79 7.04 -13.22
N TYR A 249 -1.50 5.75 -13.40
CA TYR A 249 -1.66 4.77 -12.33
C TYR A 249 -0.43 4.83 -11.42
N THR A 250 -0.66 4.94 -10.11
CA THR A 250 0.37 5.04 -9.08
C THR A 250 0.12 3.99 -8.01
N MET A 251 1.09 3.11 -7.75
CA MET A 251 1.10 2.26 -6.56
C MET A 251 2.19 2.73 -5.59
N PHE A 252 1.99 2.48 -4.32
CA PHE A 252 3.01 2.66 -3.28
C PHE A 252 3.38 1.31 -2.67
N ARG A 253 4.58 1.23 -2.09
CA ARG A 253 4.94 0.09 -1.24
C ARG A 253 3.85 -0.14 -0.18
N ASP A 254 3.62 -1.40 0.18
CA ASP A 254 2.64 -1.79 1.19
C ASP A 254 2.83 -0.98 2.49
N ARG A 255 1.79 -0.23 2.89
CA ARG A 255 1.79 0.62 4.10
C ARG A 255 1.98 -0.15 5.39
N ARG A 256 1.74 -1.46 5.38
CA ARG A 256 2.01 -2.31 6.53
C ARG A 256 3.51 -2.41 6.83
N GLU A 257 4.37 -2.08 5.87
CA GLU A 257 5.81 -1.99 6.07
C GLU A 257 6.27 -0.62 6.57
N ASP A 258 5.42 0.42 6.49
CA ASP A 258 5.72 1.76 6.95
C ASP A 258 5.46 1.93 8.46
N PRO A 259 6.25 2.74 9.18
CA PRO A 259 5.95 3.09 10.57
C PRO A 259 4.61 3.80 10.74
N GLY A 260 3.94 3.54 11.85
CA GLY A 260 2.69 4.21 12.20
C GLY A 260 2.34 4.17 13.68
N SER A 261 1.45 5.06 14.09
CA SER A 261 1.00 5.20 15.47
C SER A 261 -0.33 4.50 15.67
N ALA A 262 -0.44 3.68 16.72
CA ALA A 262 -1.70 3.02 17.04
C ALA A 262 -2.76 4.03 17.53
N SER A 263 -3.97 3.92 17.00
CA SER A 263 -5.13 4.76 17.31
C SER A 263 -6.37 3.92 17.58
N GLY A 264 -7.47 4.57 17.97
CA GLY A 264 -8.77 3.94 18.26
C GLY A 264 -8.94 3.52 19.73
N TYR A 265 -10.20 3.32 20.13
CA TYR A 265 -10.56 3.03 21.51
C TYR A 265 -10.88 1.57 21.76
N GLY A 266 -11.46 0.89 20.77
CA GLY A 266 -11.95 -0.48 20.92
C GLY A 266 -13.18 -0.57 21.85
N PRO A 267 -14.07 -1.56 21.67
CA PRO A 267 -15.24 -1.71 22.51
C PRO A 267 -14.91 -2.45 23.83
N GLN A 268 -15.78 -2.28 24.83
CA GLN A 268 -15.84 -3.19 25.96
C GLN A 268 -16.37 -4.56 25.50
N VAL A 269 -15.79 -5.64 26.00
CA VAL A 269 -16.13 -7.01 25.60
C VAL A 269 -16.37 -7.91 26.82
N ASP A 270 -16.98 -9.08 26.60
CA ASP A 270 -17.27 -10.07 27.63
C ASP A 270 -16.36 -11.32 27.54
N GLU A 271 -16.60 -12.29 28.43
CA GLU A 271 -15.85 -13.55 28.51
C GLU A 271 -16.09 -14.51 27.33
N SER A 272 -16.90 -14.13 26.34
CA SER A 272 -17.17 -14.90 25.12
C SER A 272 -16.63 -14.25 23.84
N TRP A 273 -15.97 -13.10 23.94
CA TRP A 273 -15.53 -12.28 22.79
C TRP A 273 -14.80 -13.05 21.69
N SER A 274 -13.90 -13.97 22.04
CA SER A 274 -13.08 -14.69 21.06
C SER A 274 -13.91 -15.56 20.12
N LYS A 275 -15.13 -15.96 20.51
CA LYS A 275 -16.06 -16.69 19.64
C LYS A 275 -16.46 -15.86 18.41
N GLY A 276 -16.49 -14.54 18.55
CA GLY A 276 -16.75 -13.61 17.45
C GLY A 276 -15.76 -13.78 16.28
N ALA A 277 -14.54 -14.31 16.52
CA ALA A 277 -13.57 -14.54 15.45
C ALA A 277 -14.01 -15.59 14.42
N SER A 278 -15.09 -16.31 14.65
CA SER A 278 -15.64 -17.32 13.72
C SER A 278 -17.02 -16.94 13.17
N THR A 279 -17.52 -15.73 13.42
CA THR A 279 -18.87 -15.30 13.04
C THR A 279 -18.91 -13.82 12.65
N GLY A 280 -19.88 -13.42 11.82
CA GLY A 280 -20.09 -12.02 11.47
C GLY A 280 -18.86 -11.40 10.82
N GLU A 281 -18.44 -10.22 11.29
CA GLU A 281 -17.25 -9.50 10.79
C GLU A 281 -15.95 -9.88 11.53
N GLY A 282 -16.00 -10.82 12.48
CA GLY A 282 -14.90 -11.14 13.38
C GLY A 282 -15.03 -10.50 14.77
N ALA A 283 -14.07 -10.78 15.64
CA ALA A 283 -14.04 -10.23 17.00
C ALA A 283 -13.21 -8.92 17.03
N PRO A 284 -13.74 -7.80 17.54
CA PRO A 284 -12.99 -6.54 17.57
C PRO A 284 -11.80 -6.59 18.54
N ILE A 285 -10.86 -5.66 18.39
CA ILE A 285 -9.81 -5.41 19.38
C ILE A 285 -10.43 -4.82 20.66
N PRO A 286 -10.36 -5.49 21.83
CA PRO A 286 -10.96 -4.98 23.06
C PRO A 286 -10.33 -3.69 23.58
N MET A 287 -11.12 -2.88 24.30
CA MET A 287 -10.67 -1.61 24.90
C MET A 287 -9.40 -1.73 25.75
N GLN A 288 -9.32 -2.75 26.62
CA GLN A 288 -8.12 -2.99 27.45
C GLN A 288 -6.85 -3.32 26.64
N VAL A 289 -6.99 -3.86 25.42
CA VAL A 289 -5.87 -4.06 24.50
C VAL A 289 -5.54 -2.75 23.78
N ALA A 290 -6.56 -2.02 23.33
CA ALA A 290 -6.40 -0.73 22.66
C ALA A 290 -5.71 0.30 23.57
N ASP A 291 -6.07 0.38 24.86
CA ASP A 291 -5.45 1.29 25.84
C ASP A 291 -3.93 1.06 25.97
N LEU A 292 -3.46 -0.18 25.86
CA LEU A 292 -2.04 -0.53 25.92
C LEU A 292 -1.27 -0.18 24.64
N LEU A 293 -1.98 0.04 23.53
CA LEU A 293 -1.39 0.30 22.22
C LEU A 293 -1.48 1.78 21.85
N ARG A 294 -2.59 2.45 22.20
CA ARG A 294 -2.93 3.81 21.77
C ARG A 294 -1.78 4.79 22.00
N GLY A 295 -1.44 5.55 20.96
CA GLY A 295 -0.38 6.55 20.97
C GLY A 295 1.04 5.99 20.86
N ARG A 296 1.23 4.66 20.85
CA ARG A 296 2.55 4.05 20.63
C ARG A 296 2.88 4.02 19.14
N ASN A 297 4.14 4.32 18.82
CA ASN A 297 4.68 4.18 17.48
C ASN A 297 5.21 2.77 17.26
N PHE A 298 4.82 2.18 16.13
CA PHE A 298 5.29 0.89 15.66
C PHE A 298 6.12 1.08 14.38
N PRO A 299 7.24 0.35 14.22
CA PRO A 299 8.06 0.44 13.02
C PRO A 299 7.37 -0.17 11.78
N ASN A 300 6.42 -1.09 11.97
CA ASN A 300 5.61 -1.71 10.93
C ASN A 300 4.41 -2.45 11.56
N TRP A 301 3.49 -2.92 10.72
CA TRP A 301 2.32 -3.68 11.10
C TRP A 301 2.66 -4.98 11.85
N ARG A 302 3.74 -5.65 11.45
CA ARG A 302 4.20 -6.88 12.12
C ARG A 302 4.44 -6.62 13.61
N ALA A 303 5.11 -5.52 13.94
CA ALA A 303 5.37 -5.14 15.33
C ALA A 303 4.08 -4.83 16.11
N MET A 304 3.10 -4.14 15.49
CA MET A 304 1.81 -3.89 16.14
C MET A 304 1.03 -5.19 16.37
N ARG A 305 0.98 -6.09 15.37
CA ARG A 305 0.34 -7.41 15.48
C ARG A 305 0.94 -8.24 16.62
N GLU A 306 2.26 -8.26 16.75
CA GLU A 306 2.94 -8.94 17.86
C GLU A 306 2.57 -8.33 19.21
N ALA A 307 2.45 -7.00 19.29
CA ALA A 307 2.04 -6.31 20.51
C ALA A 307 0.57 -6.58 20.88
N ILE A 308 -0.34 -6.65 19.89
CA ILE A 308 -1.74 -7.06 20.08
C ILE A 308 -1.81 -8.45 20.72
N TRP A 309 -1.09 -9.43 20.16
CA TRP A 309 -1.10 -10.79 20.71
C TRP A 309 -0.52 -10.86 22.11
N ARG A 310 0.57 -10.15 22.39
CA ARG A 310 1.14 -10.07 23.75
C ARG A 310 0.15 -9.47 24.74
N ALA A 311 -0.53 -8.39 24.37
CA ALA A 311 -1.54 -7.74 25.21
C ALA A 311 -2.70 -8.70 25.53
N ILE A 312 -3.25 -9.37 24.51
CA ILE A 312 -4.32 -10.36 24.68
C ILE A 312 -3.86 -11.52 25.59
N GLY A 313 -2.65 -12.04 25.38
CA GLY A 313 -2.12 -13.16 26.14
C GLY A 313 -1.81 -12.85 27.60
N ASN A 314 -1.60 -11.57 27.95
CA ASN A 314 -1.31 -11.11 29.30
C ASN A 314 -2.55 -10.64 30.07
N ASP A 315 -3.69 -10.44 29.39
CA ASP A 315 -4.93 -10.04 30.02
C ASP A 315 -5.65 -11.25 30.64
N GLU A 316 -6.02 -11.17 31.92
CA GLU A 316 -6.61 -12.29 32.65
C GLU A 316 -7.99 -12.72 32.15
N MET A 317 -8.79 -11.79 31.62
CA MET A 317 -10.13 -12.08 31.11
C MET A 317 -10.05 -12.66 29.68
N LEU A 318 -9.23 -12.05 28.82
CA LEU A 318 -9.09 -12.44 27.42
C LEU A 318 -8.33 -13.76 27.27
N SER A 319 -7.23 -13.94 28.00
CA SER A 319 -6.37 -15.13 27.88
C SER A 319 -7.08 -16.43 28.28
N LYS A 320 -8.05 -16.39 29.21
CA LYS A 320 -8.85 -17.55 29.66
C LYS A 320 -9.61 -18.24 28.52
N GLN A 321 -9.84 -17.54 27.41
CA GLN A 321 -10.55 -18.07 26.25
C GLN A 321 -9.64 -18.91 25.32
N PHE A 322 -8.33 -18.96 25.60
CA PHE A 322 -7.35 -19.69 24.80
C PHE A 322 -6.71 -20.84 25.58
N SER A 323 -6.24 -21.86 24.84
CA SER A 323 -5.48 -22.96 25.44
C SER A 323 -4.13 -22.48 25.97
N ARG A 324 -3.56 -23.19 26.96
CA ARG A 324 -2.21 -22.87 27.50
C ARG A 324 -1.13 -22.77 26.42
N ALA A 325 -1.21 -23.62 25.39
CA ALA A 325 -0.29 -23.58 24.26
C ALA A 325 -0.45 -22.29 23.43
N ASN A 326 -1.68 -21.84 23.21
CA ASN A 326 -1.97 -20.58 22.52
C ASN A 326 -1.56 -19.37 23.37
N ILE A 327 -1.79 -19.38 24.68
CA ILE A 327 -1.30 -18.33 25.59
C ILE A 327 0.23 -18.21 25.51
N SER A 328 0.95 -19.34 25.52
CA SER A 328 2.42 -19.36 25.38
C SER A 328 2.92 -18.84 24.02
N ARG A 329 2.13 -18.98 22.94
CA ARG A 329 2.42 -18.37 21.64
C ARG A 329 2.18 -16.86 21.66
N MET A 330 1.04 -16.45 22.19
CA MET A 330 0.64 -15.05 22.27
C MET A 330 1.60 -14.22 23.12
N SER A 331 2.12 -14.77 24.23
CA SER A 331 3.15 -14.08 25.04
C SER A 331 4.47 -13.84 24.28
N LYS A 332 4.72 -14.59 23.19
CA LYS A 332 5.84 -14.39 22.27
C LYS A 332 5.47 -13.50 21.06
N GLY A 333 4.26 -12.95 21.02
CA GLY A 333 3.74 -12.15 19.90
C GLY A 333 3.19 -12.97 18.74
N LEU A 334 3.06 -14.29 18.89
CA LEU A 334 2.59 -15.16 17.83
C LEU A 334 1.07 -15.36 17.93
N ALA A 335 0.42 -15.38 16.76
CA ALA A 335 -1.01 -15.67 16.68
C ALA A 335 -1.36 -17.06 17.24
N PRO A 336 -2.51 -17.19 17.92
CA PRO A 336 -3.00 -18.46 18.44
C PRO A 336 -3.48 -19.37 17.30
N TYR A 337 -3.33 -20.69 17.46
CA TYR A 337 -3.88 -21.66 16.51
C TYR A 337 -5.39 -21.72 16.57
N VAL A 338 -6.02 -21.92 15.40
CA VAL A 338 -7.46 -22.22 15.29
C VAL A 338 -7.73 -23.73 15.35
N PRO A 339 -8.96 -24.13 15.74
CA PRO A 339 -9.45 -25.50 15.61
C PRO A 339 -9.31 -26.03 14.17
N LYS A 340 -9.18 -27.36 14.00
CA LYS A 340 -8.89 -27.97 12.68
C LYS A 340 -9.94 -27.63 11.61
N ASN A 341 -11.21 -27.53 11.99
CA ASN A 341 -12.32 -27.21 11.09
C ASN A 341 -12.35 -25.74 10.63
N ALA A 342 -11.58 -24.85 11.26
CA ALA A 342 -11.47 -23.43 10.89
C ALA A 342 -10.19 -23.12 10.08
N ARG A 343 -9.39 -24.14 9.75
CA ARG A 343 -8.16 -23.99 8.95
C ARG A 343 -8.47 -24.04 7.47
N VAL A 344 -7.71 -23.29 6.67
CA VAL A 344 -7.78 -23.37 5.21
C VAL A 344 -6.37 -23.51 4.63
N GLY A 345 -6.08 -24.68 4.07
CA GLY A 345 -4.73 -25.02 3.59
C GLY A 345 -3.67 -24.89 4.69
N LYS A 346 -2.66 -24.04 4.47
CA LYS A 346 -1.59 -23.75 5.44
C LYS A 346 -2.00 -22.70 6.49
N ARG A 347 -3.11 -21.98 6.30
CA ARG A 347 -3.61 -20.95 7.23
C ARG A 347 -4.27 -21.64 8.42
N SER A 348 -3.60 -21.57 9.57
CA SER A 348 -3.95 -22.37 10.75
C SER A 348 -3.97 -21.59 12.07
N VAL A 349 -3.84 -20.27 11.99
CA VAL A 349 -3.85 -19.36 13.14
C VAL A 349 -4.94 -18.30 12.97
N ILE A 350 -5.34 -17.65 14.07
CA ILE A 350 -6.22 -16.47 13.98
C ILE A 350 -5.46 -15.36 13.25
N GLU A 351 -6.18 -14.63 12.42
CA GLU A 351 -5.66 -13.56 11.60
C GLU A 351 -6.19 -12.22 12.09
N LEU A 352 -5.42 -11.16 11.89
CA LEU A 352 -5.87 -9.80 12.12
C LEU A 352 -6.22 -9.20 10.76
N HIS A 353 -7.51 -9.02 10.54
CA HIS A 353 -8.12 -8.55 9.31
C HIS A 353 -8.45 -7.05 9.43
N HIS A 354 -8.24 -6.28 8.35
CA HIS A 354 -8.67 -4.88 8.25
C HIS A 354 -10.08 -4.80 7.68
N LYS A 355 -11.07 -4.39 8.47
CA LYS A 355 -12.49 -4.34 8.08
C LYS A 355 -12.70 -3.48 6.83
N ILE A 356 -12.19 -2.25 6.87
CA ILE A 356 -12.05 -1.40 5.69
C ILE A 356 -10.68 -1.74 5.09
N LEU A 357 -10.68 -2.21 3.85
CA LEU A 357 -9.46 -2.56 3.13
C LEU A 357 -8.56 -1.32 2.97
N ILE A 358 -7.25 -1.51 3.07
CA ILE A 358 -6.26 -0.44 2.84
C ILE A 358 -6.43 0.16 1.43
N SER A 359 -6.74 -0.70 0.46
CA SER A 359 -7.02 -0.32 -0.94
C SER A 359 -8.22 0.60 -1.11
N GLN A 360 -9.13 0.59 -0.14
CA GLN A 360 -10.33 1.43 -0.05
C GLN A 360 -10.16 2.57 0.98
N GLY A 361 -8.93 2.84 1.44
CA GLY A 361 -8.62 3.92 2.38
C GLY A 361 -8.69 3.52 3.85
N GLY A 362 -8.74 2.23 4.16
CA GLY A 362 -8.69 1.73 5.53
C GLY A 362 -7.38 2.06 6.23
N GLU A 363 -7.47 2.52 7.49
CA GLU A 363 -6.31 2.81 8.32
C GLU A 363 -5.59 1.54 8.78
N VAL A 364 -4.26 1.52 8.68
CA VAL A 364 -3.44 0.34 9.05
C VAL A 364 -3.36 0.14 10.56
N TYR A 365 -3.23 1.23 11.32
CA TYR A 365 -2.90 1.23 12.75
C TYR A 365 -4.07 1.61 13.67
N ASN A 366 -5.27 1.80 13.11
CA ASN A 366 -6.48 2.04 13.91
C ASN A 366 -7.06 0.70 14.38
N VAL A 367 -7.10 0.48 15.70
CA VAL A 367 -7.62 -0.77 16.30
C VAL A 367 -9.10 -1.01 16.01
N GLU A 368 -9.86 0.03 15.66
CA GLU A 368 -11.27 -0.09 15.29
C GLU A 368 -11.45 -0.60 13.86
N ASN A 369 -10.40 -0.49 13.04
CA ASN A 369 -10.37 -1.11 11.72
C ASN A 369 -9.85 -2.55 11.76
N ILE A 370 -9.50 -3.10 12.92
CA ILE A 370 -8.83 -4.40 13.05
C ILE A 370 -9.73 -5.41 13.77
N PHE A 371 -9.89 -6.58 13.17
CA PHE A 371 -10.72 -7.67 13.70
C PHE A 371 -9.96 -8.99 13.69
N LEU A 372 -10.20 -9.81 14.72
CA LEU A 372 -9.73 -11.18 14.79
C LEU A 372 -10.66 -12.06 13.96
N THR A 373 -10.10 -12.83 13.04
CA THR A 373 -10.86 -13.76 12.20
C THR A 373 -10.17 -15.11 12.13
N THR A 374 -10.95 -16.18 12.07
CA THR A 374 -10.45 -17.49 11.63
C THR A 374 -10.18 -17.44 10.12
N PRO A 375 -9.24 -18.25 9.59
CA PRO A 375 -8.98 -18.32 8.16
C PRO A 375 -10.24 -18.60 7.31
N SER A 376 -11.11 -19.49 7.78
CA SER A 376 -12.38 -19.80 7.11
C SER A 376 -13.32 -18.59 7.06
N LEU A 377 -13.47 -17.86 8.18
CA LEU A 377 -14.31 -16.65 8.21
C LEU A 377 -13.72 -15.54 7.34
N HIS A 378 -12.41 -15.31 7.42
CA HIS A 378 -11.74 -14.27 6.65
C HIS A 378 -11.95 -14.47 5.14
N ILE A 379 -11.92 -15.72 4.68
CA ILE A 379 -12.24 -16.07 3.30
C ILE A 379 -13.69 -15.75 2.96
N GLN A 380 -14.62 -16.13 3.82
CA GLN A 380 -16.04 -15.86 3.61
C GLN A 380 -16.33 -14.36 3.50
N ILE A 381 -15.68 -13.54 4.32
CA ILE A 381 -15.83 -12.08 4.29
C ILE A 381 -15.42 -11.50 2.92
N HIS A 382 -14.36 -12.03 2.28
CA HIS A 382 -13.82 -11.50 1.01
C HIS A 382 -14.32 -12.17 -0.25
N GLN A 383 -14.97 -13.33 -0.13
CA GLN A 383 -15.59 -13.96 -1.29
C GLN A 383 -16.93 -13.30 -1.65
N GLY A 384 -17.50 -12.48 -0.76
CA GLY A 384 -18.91 -12.10 -0.84
C GLY A 384 -19.81 -13.31 -0.62
N ASP A 385 -21.09 -13.07 -0.36
CA ASP A 385 -22.10 -14.14 -0.42
C ASP A 385 -22.34 -14.62 -1.86
#